data_AF-A0A1F9QS36-F1
#
_entry.id   AF-A0A1F9QS36-F1
#
_cell.length_a   1.000
_cell.length_b   1.000
_cell.length_c   1.000
_cell.angle_alpha   90.00
_cell.angle_beta   90.00
_cell.angle_gamma   90.00
#
_symmetry.space_group_name_H-M   'P 1'
#
loop_
_entity.id
_entity.type
_entity.pdbx_description
1 polymer ?
#
loop_
_entity_poly.entity_id
_entity_poly.type
_entity_poly.pdbx_seq_one_letter_code
_entity_poly.pdbx_strand_id
1 'polypeptide(L)'
;MPKIKILGLMSGTSADGLSIALCEAAGRGLKVLKFSNYPYPAALQAGIIAAPRLKAPELSKLNFELGRLWAGLVKRFCRTHKVPYKSLAVIGSHGQTVWHAPGRSGHTLQLGEASFIAEETGRPVVCDFRPADMAAGGEGAPLIPFMDEYLFGAGSPTALQNIGGVGNIAFVGKGVRTFGFDTGPGNSLMDTAVAAISGGRLAYDKGGRWAAAGAPDVPKVYSLLEAPFFSRRPPKSLDRNQFSLAFLKKHFPGQLNRKRAPDLLATLNLFTAASIALAFKSRAPRGTRELLVSGGGALNPVLMDNLAALLLPAGVRVRSVAELGLHPLAKEPACFALLAWLALEGRANHCPSATGARGARVLGKLIFVKPR
;
A
#
# COMPACT_ATOMS: atom_id res chain seq x y z
N MET A 1 -11.82 -24.60 -10.48
CA MET A 1 -11.27 -23.58 -11.40
C MET A 1 -9.76 -23.72 -11.44
N PRO A 2 -9.10 -23.57 -12.60
CA PRO A 2 -7.65 -23.67 -12.69
C PRO A 2 -6.97 -22.56 -11.87
N LYS A 3 -5.85 -22.90 -11.25
CA LYS A 3 -5.00 -21.97 -10.50
C LYS A 3 -4.00 -21.32 -11.44
N ILE A 4 -3.96 -19.99 -11.44
CA ILE A 4 -3.12 -19.21 -12.35
C ILE A 4 -2.07 -18.46 -11.54
N LYS A 5 -0.79 -18.63 -11.86
CA LYS A 5 0.30 -17.89 -11.20
C LYS A 5 0.58 -16.59 -11.94
N ILE A 6 0.60 -15.49 -11.20
CA ILE A 6 0.73 -14.14 -11.73
C ILE A 6 1.78 -13.40 -10.89
N LEU A 7 2.61 -12.58 -11.52
CA LEU A 7 3.66 -11.82 -10.83
C LEU A 7 3.31 -10.33 -10.88
N GLY A 8 3.54 -9.60 -9.80
CA GLY A 8 3.33 -8.16 -9.76
C GLY A 8 4.52 -7.41 -9.18
N LEU A 9 4.79 -6.24 -9.76
CA LEU A 9 5.87 -5.34 -9.41
C LEU A 9 5.30 -3.97 -9.06
N MET A 10 5.77 -3.41 -7.95
CA MET A 10 5.40 -2.07 -7.49
C MET A 10 6.63 -1.34 -6.97
N SER A 11 6.83 -0.11 -7.46
CA SER A 11 7.77 0.84 -6.88
C SER A 11 7.00 2.11 -6.50
N GLY A 12 6.95 2.38 -5.20
CA GLY A 12 6.19 3.48 -4.63
C GLY A 12 6.81 4.85 -4.90
N THR A 13 6.08 5.91 -4.57
CA THR A 13 6.57 7.30 -4.72
C THR A 13 7.72 7.63 -3.76
N SER A 14 7.93 6.84 -2.71
CA SER A 14 9.12 6.90 -1.85
C SER A 14 10.41 6.54 -2.58
N ALA A 15 10.31 5.85 -3.72
CA ALA A 15 11.43 5.37 -4.51
C ALA A 15 12.47 4.61 -3.67
N ASP A 16 12.04 3.91 -2.62
CA ASP A 16 12.89 3.20 -1.67
C ASP A 16 13.22 1.78 -2.12
N GLY A 17 12.50 1.25 -3.12
CA GLY A 17 12.80 -0.05 -3.70
C GLY A 17 11.75 -0.57 -4.68
N LEU A 18 11.94 -1.82 -5.08
CA LEU A 18 10.99 -2.60 -5.88
C LEU A 18 10.41 -3.73 -5.02
N SER A 19 9.10 -3.74 -4.87
CA SER A 19 8.35 -4.83 -4.29
C SER A 19 7.87 -5.79 -5.38
N ILE A 20 8.09 -7.09 -5.17
CA ILE A 20 7.66 -8.16 -6.09
C ILE A 20 6.80 -9.17 -5.33
N ALA A 21 5.63 -9.50 -5.87
CA ALA A 21 4.74 -10.53 -5.33
C ALA A 21 4.37 -11.57 -6.38
N LEU A 22 4.61 -12.84 -6.07
CA LEU A 22 4.03 -13.97 -6.79
C LEU A 22 2.68 -14.30 -6.15
N CYS A 23 1.63 -14.28 -6.96
CA CYS A 23 0.30 -14.62 -6.52
C CYS A 23 -0.25 -15.83 -7.28
N GLU A 24 -1.19 -16.52 -6.65
CA GLU A 24 -2.05 -17.53 -7.26
C GLU A 24 -3.48 -16.98 -7.27
N ALA A 25 -4.05 -16.86 -8.46
CA ALA A 25 -5.44 -16.50 -8.66
C ALA A 25 -6.27 -17.76 -8.94
N ALA A 26 -7.46 -17.84 -8.34
CA ALA A 26 -8.43 -18.90 -8.58
C ALA A 26 -9.86 -18.34 -8.40
N GLY A 27 -10.59 -18.22 -9.51
CA GLY A 27 -11.89 -17.54 -9.51
C GLY A 27 -11.76 -16.08 -9.08
N ARG A 28 -12.46 -15.70 -7.99
CA ARG A 28 -12.31 -14.39 -7.36
C ARG A 28 -11.28 -14.35 -6.22
N GLY A 29 -10.66 -15.50 -5.87
CA GLY A 29 -9.65 -15.56 -4.82
C GLY A 29 -8.26 -15.16 -5.33
N LEU A 30 -7.47 -14.56 -4.45
CA LEU A 30 -6.07 -14.21 -4.67
C LEU A 30 -5.24 -14.59 -3.44
N LYS A 31 -4.17 -15.36 -3.64
CA LYS A 31 -3.22 -15.72 -2.59
C LYS A 31 -1.82 -15.26 -2.97
N VAL A 32 -1.14 -14.55 -2.07
CA VAL A 32 0.29 -14.22 -2.21
C VAL A 32 1.10 -15.43 -1.78
N LEU A 33 1.80 -16.05 -2.73
CA LEU A 33 2.64 -17.22 -2.49
C LEU A 33 4.02 -16.82 -1.98
N LYS A 34 4.61 -15.78 -2.57
CA LYS A 34 5.95 -15.25 -2.26
C LYS A 34 5.96 -13.75 -2.42
N PHE A 35 6.73 -13.08 -1.56
CA PHE A 35 6.91 -11.63 -1.57
C PHE A 35 8.37 -11.30 -1.26
N SER A 36 8.91 -10.26 -1.91
CA SER A 36 10.22 -9.71 -1.58
C SER A 36 10.24 -8.22 -1.91
N ASN A 37 10.90 -7.44 -1.05
CA ASN A 37 11.20 -6.05 -1.32
C ASN A 37 12.71 -5.90 -1.54
N TYR A 38 13.09 -5.21 -2.61
CA TYR A 38 14.48 -4.98 -3.00
C TYR A 38 14.77 -3.49 -2.88
N PRO A 39 15.51 -3.04 -1.84
CA PRO A 39 15.80 -1.64 -1.65
C PRO A 39 16.69 -1.11 -2.78
N TYR A 40 16.46 0.12 -3.20
CA TYR A 40 17.34 0.78 -4.16
C TYR A 40 18.62 1.31 -3.50
N PRO A 41 19.75 1.35 -4.23
CA PRO A 41 20.89 2.14 -3.81
C PRO A 41 20.50 3.60 -3.62
N ALA A 42 21.05 4.27 -2.60
CA ALA A 42 20.71 5.65 -2.25
C ALA A 42 20.86 6.63 -3.44
N ALA A 43 21.89 6.44 -4.26
CA ALA A 43 22.11 7.26 -5.47
C ALA A 43 20.98 7.10 -6.49
N LEU A 44 20.46 5.89 -6.70
CA LEU A 44 19.34 5.64 -7.61
C LEU A 44 18.04 6.25 -7.05
N GLN A 45 17.77 6.06 -5.76
CA GLN A 45 16.63 6.69 -5.10
C GLN A 45 16.66 8.22 -5.26
N ALA A 46 17.82 8.84 -5.00
CA ALA A 46 17.99 10.29 -5.19
C ALA A 46 17.75 10.72 -6.64
N GLY A 47 18.24 9.95 -7.62
CA GLY A 47 18.00 10.19 -9.04
C GLY A 47 16.52 10.11 -9.42
N ILE A 48 15.78 9.13 -8.88
CA ILE A 48 14.33 9.00 -9.10
C ILE A 48 13.58 10.20 -8.48
N ILE A 49 13.94 10.61 -7.26
CA ILE A 49 13.30 11.75 -6.60
C ILE A 49 13.54 13.06 -7.38
N ALA A 50 14.70 13.20 -8.00
CA ALA A 50 15.04 14.35 -8.85
C ALA A 50 14.43 14.27 -10.26
N ALA A 51 13.89 13.11 -10.67
CA ALA A 51 13.37 12.86 -12.02
C ALA A 51 12.39 13.91 -12.57
N PRO A 52 11.47 14.50 -11.78
CA PRO A 52 10.58 15.58 -12.28
C PRO A 52 11.30 16.77 -12.90
N ARG A 53 12.58 16.98 -12.58
CA ARG A 53 13.40 18.10 -13.05
C ARG A 53 14.35 17.74 -14.20
N LEU A 54 14.39 16.46 -14.57
CA LEU A 54 15.27 15.96 -15.63
C LEU A 54 14.73 16.32 -17.01
N LYS A 55 15.63 16.48 -17.98
CA LYS A 55 15.28 16.67 -19.40
C LYS A 55 15.00 15.31 -20.05
N ALA A 56 14.40 15.34 -21.24
CA ALA A 56 13.99 14.13 -21.96
C ALA A 56 15.10 13.07 -22.12
N PRO A 57 16.36 13.40 -22.48
CA PRO A 57 17.43 12.40 -22.59
C PRO A 57 17.73 11.68 -21.26
N GLU A 58 17.73 12.42 -20.15
CA GLU A 58 18.03 11.90 -18.81
C GLU A 58 16.88 11.05 -18.28
N LEU A 59 15.62 11.47 -18.51
CA LEU A 59 14.43 10.68 -18.22
C LEU A 59 14.41 9.36 -19.01
N SER A 60 14.77 9.42 -20.30
CA SER A 60 14.87 8.23 -21.14
C SER A 60 15.93 7.25 -20.62
N LYS A 61 17.12 7.78 -20.25
CA LYS A 61 18.18 6.98 -19.62
C LYS A 61 17.69 6.31 -18.34
N LEU A 62 17.06 7.06 -17.44
CA LEU A 62 16.51 6.53 -16.18
C LEU A 62 15.43 5.46 -16.42
N ASN A 63 14.55 5.66 -17.41
CA ASN A 63 13.53 4.67 -17.80
C ASN A 63 14.14 3.31 -18.15
N PHE A 64 15.21 3.33 -18.95
CA PHE A 64 15.92 2.12 -19.39
C PHE A 64 16.78 1.50 -18.28
N GLU A 65 17.40 2.33 -17.42
CA GLU A 65 18.14 1.85 -16.24
C GLU A 65 17.23 1.10 -15.26
N LEU A 66 16.05 1.65 -14.96
CA LEU A 66 15.04 0.99 -14.14
C LEU A 66 14.55 -0.32 -14.78
N GLY A 67 14.27 -0.31 -16.09
CA GLY A 67 13.85 -1.52 -16.81
C GLY A 67 14.87 -2.67 -16.69
N ARG A 68 16.16 -2.39 -16.94
CA ARG A 68 17.24 -3.37 -16.78
C ARG A 68 17.39 -3.85 -15.33
N LEU A 69 17.37 -2.93 -14.37
CA LEU A 69 17.44 -3.27 -12.95
C LEU A 69 16.30 -4.22 -12.56
N TRP A 70 15.08 -3.90 -12.93
CA TRP A 70 13.90 -4.68 -12.53
C TRP A 70 13.84 -6.03 -13.22
N ALA A 71 14.25 -6.15 -14.48
CA ALA A 71 14.44 -7.45 -15.14
C ALA A 71 15.42 -8.33 -14.34
N GLY A 72 16.57 -7.76 -13.92
CA GLY A 72 17.52 -8.44 -13.04
C GLY A 72 16.94 -8.82 -11.67
N LEU A 73 16.11 -7.97 -11.07
CA LEU A 73 15.43 -8.27 -9.80
C LEU A 73 14.35 -9.33 -9.95
N VAL A 74 13.61 -9.37 -11.05
CA VAL A 74 12.64 -10.44 -11.37
C VAL A 74 13.36 -11.77 -11.54
N LYS A 75 14.49 -11.79 -12.25
CA LYS A 75 15.36 -12.96 -12.36
C LYS A 75 15.83 -13.45 -10.98
N ARG A 76 16.33 -12.53 -10.16
CA ARG A 76 16.77 -12.83 -8.79
C ARG A 76 15.61 -13.40 -7.96
N PHE A 77 14.43 -12.78 -8.01
CA PHE A 77 13.24 -13.23 -7.31
C PHE A 77 12.84 -14.64 -7.72
N CYS A 78 12.73 -14.90 -9.03
CA CYS A 78 12.34 -16.21 -9.55
C CYS A 78 13.35 -17.29 -9.19
N ARG A 79 14.65 -16.99 -9.26
CA ARG A 79 15.72 -17.91 -8.82
C ARG A 79 15.63 -18.21 -7.32
N THR A 80 15.53 -17.18 -6.48
CA THR A 80 15.45 -17.32 -5.01
C THR A 80 14.24 -18.14 -4.58
N HIS A 81 13.09 -17.92 -5.22
CA HIS A 81 11.84 -18.61 -4.88
C HIS A 81 11.57 -19.87 -5.70
N LYS A 82 12.53 -20.30 -6.55
CA LYS A 82 12.43 -21.46 -7.44
C LYS A 82 11.18 -21.44 -8.32
N VAL A 83 10.90 -20.29 -8.93
CA VAL A 83 9.74 -20.05 -9.79
C VAL A 83 10.18 -20.13 -11.26
N PRO A 84 9.76 -21.16 -12.02
CA PRO A 84 10.02 -21.21 -13.45
C PRO A 84 9.24 -20.11 -14.17
N TYR A 85 9.88 -19.33 -15.06
CA TYR A 85 9.20 -18.27 -15.81
C TYR A 85 7.98 -18.79 -16.57
N LYS A 86 8.08 -19.96 -17.21
CA LYS A 86 6.98 -20.62 -17.93
C LYS A 86 5.72 -20.89 -17.08
N SER A 87 5.85 -20.89 -15.76
CA SER A 87 4.71 -21.06 -14.86
C SER A 87 3.91 -19.77 -14.63
N LEU A 88 4.46 -18.61 -14.98
CA LEU A 88 3.81 -17.32 -14.84
C LEU A 88 2.88 -17.08 -16.03
N ALA A 89 1.60 -16.81 -15.82
CA ALA A 89 0.70 -16.43 -16.90
C ALA A 89 1.03 -15.03 -17.44
N VAL A 90 1.26 -14.06 -16.54
CA VAL A 90 1.56 -12.66 -16.86
C VAL A 90 2.31 -11.99 -15.71
N ILE A 91 2.98 -10.89 -16.04
CA ILE A 91 3.63 -10.00 -15.09
C ILE A 91 2.96 -8.62 -15.16
N GLY A 92 2.57 -8.06 -14.02
CA GLY A 92 2.09 -6.68 -13.90
C GLY A 92 3.17 -5.76 -13.37
N SER A 93 3.55 -4.73 -14.12
CA SER A 93 4.53 -3.74 -13.70
C SER A 93 3.90 -2.37 -13.59
N HIS A 94 3.68 -1.87 -12.38
CA HIS A 94 3.18 -0.51 -12.19
C HIS A 94 4.10 0.55 -12.79
N GLY A 95 5.42 0.33 -12.69
CA GLY A 95 6.41 1.36 -12.94
C GLY A 95 6.75 2.16 -11.69
N GLN A 96 7.55 3.20 -11.89
CA GLN A 96 7.95 4.19 -10.91
C GLN A 96 7.30 5.50 -11.33
N THR A 97 6.36 5.99 -10.53
CA THR A 97 5.74 7.29 -10.81
C THR A 97 6.79 8.38 -10.61
N VAL A 98 7.02 9.17 -11.65
CA VAL A 98 7.86 10.38 -11.60
C VAL A 98 7.01 11.64 -11.77
N TRP A 99 5.85 11.54 -12.41
CA TRP A 99 4.92 12.66 -12.51
C TRP A 99 3.47 12.18 -12.48
N HIS A 100 2.61 12.91 -11.78
CA HIS A 100 1.18 12.63 -11.73
C HIS A 100 0.42 13.94 -11.47
N ALA A 101 -0.27 14.42 -12.49
CA ALA A 101 -1.08 15.63 -12.44
C ALA A 101 -2.46 15.31 -13.01
N PRO A 102 -3.44 14.91 -12.18
CA PRO A 102 -4.82 14.68 -12.63
C PRO A 102 -5.53 15.99 -13.00
N GLY A 103 -6.72 15.90 -13.60
CA GLY A 103 -7.57 17.04 -13.97
C GLY A 103 -7.85 17.14 -15.47
N ARG A 104 -8.40 18.28 -15.91
CA ARG A 104 -8.90 18.50 -17.28
C ARG A 104 -7.84 18.28 -18.37
N SER A 105 -6.59 18.63 -18.09
CA SER A 105 -5.42 18.37 -18.94
C SER A 105 -4.48 17.36 -18.27
N GLY A 106 -5.07 16.37 -17.61
CA GLY A 106 -4.36 15.46 -16.75
C GLY A 106 -3.38 14.58 -17.50
N HIS A 107 -2.21 14.36 -16.91
CA HIS A 107 -1.15 13.52 -17.47
C HIS A 107 -0.35 12.88 -16.34
N THR A 108 0.27 11.75 -16.65
CA THR A 108 1.06 10.99 -15.70
C THR A 108 2.19 10.26 -16.41
N LEU A 109 3.29 10.06 -15.71
CA LEU A 109 4.47 9.37 -16.24
C LEU A 109 4.96 8.34 -15.23
N GLN A 110 4.98 7.09 -15.68
CA GLN A 110 5.58 5.97 -14.97
C GLN A 110 6.80 5.51 -15.77
N LEU A 111 7.96 5.44 -15.12
CA LEU A 111 9.19 4.91 -15.70
C LEU A 111 9.38 3.43 -15.35
N GLY A 112 10.32 2.81 -16.07
CA GLY A 112 10.70 1.41 -15.97
C GLY A 112 10.28 0.66 -17.22
N GLU A 113 11.17 0.64 -18.21
CA GLU A 113 10.93 0.01 -19.51
C GLU A 113 10.63 -1.48 -19.36
N ALA A 114 9.36 -1.84 -19.52
CA ALA A 114 8.84 -3.17 -19.24
C ALA A 114 9.24 -4.21 -20.30
N SER A 115 9.71 -3.77 -21.48
CA SER A 115 10.24 -4.66 -22.52
C SER A 115 11.46 -5.46 -22.03
N PHE A 116 12.28 -4.90 -21.13
CA PHE A 116 13.39 -5.65 -20.50
C PHE A 116 12.89 -6.81 -19.64
N ILE A 117 11.77 -6.63 -18.93
CA ILE A 117 11.16 -7.68 -18.10
C ILE A 117 10.57 -8.76 -19.02
N ALA A 118 9.89 -8.35 -20.09
CA ALA A 118 9.34 -9.26 -21.09
C ALA A 118 10.45 -10.13 -21.71
N GLU A 119 11.56 -9.52 -22.14
CA GLU A 119 12.68 -10.26 -22.75
C GLU A 119 13.44 -11.16 -21.77
N GLU A 120 13.68 -10.72 -20.53
CA GLU A 120 14.35 -11.57 -19.54
C GLU A 120 13.51 -12.80 -19.18
N THR A 121 12.18 -12.67 -19.17
CA THR A 121 11.29 -13.73 -18.68
C THR A 121 10.65 -14.57 -19.79
N GLY A 122 10.57 -14.05 -21.02
CA GLY A 122 9.80 -14.66 -22.10
C GLY A 122 8.29 -14.69 -21.84
N ARG A 123 7.79 -13.83 -20.92
CA ARG A 123 6.39 -13.79 -20.47
C ARG A 123 5.76 -12.44 -20.79
N PRO A 124 4.43 -12.41 -21.07
CA PRO A 124 3.74 -11.15 -21.31
C PRO A 124 3.81 -10.26 -20.07
N VAL A 125 3.98 -8.95 -20.32
CA VAL A 125 4.01 -7.92 -19.28
C VAL A 125 2.92 -6.90 -19.54
N VAL A 126 2.10 -6.61 -18.55
CA VAL A 126 1.17 -5.48 -18.57
C VAL A 126 1.76 -4.36 -17.73
N CYS A 127 1.90 -3.17 -18.32
CA CYS A 127 2.42 -1.98 -17.64
C CYS A 127 1.52 -0.77 -17.86
N ASP A 128 1.91 0.39 -17.32
CA ASP A 128 1.29 1.69 -17.65
C ASP A 128 -0.25 1.71 -17.44
N PHE A 129 -0.67 1.38 -16.21
CA PHE A 129 -2.08 1.17 -15.88
C PHE A 129 -2.91 2.46 -15.78
N ARG A 130 -2.27 3.61 -15.50
CA ARG A 130 -2.96 4.86 -15.17
C ARG A 130 -3.58 5.58 -16.38
N PRO A 131 -2.93 5.65 -17.56
CA PRO A 131 -3.45 6.44 -18.68
C PRO A 131 -4.84 6.03 -19.17
N ALA A 132 -5.17 4.74 -19.15
CA ALA A 132 -6.49 4.26 -19.59
C ALA A 132 -7.64 4.79 -18.71
N ASP A 133 -7.40 4.94 -17.40
CA ASP A 133 -8.35 5.56 -16.47
C ASP A 133 -8.47 7.06 -16.74
N MET A 134 -7.34 7.76 -16.91
CA MET A 134 -7.33 9.20 -17.19
C MET A 134 -8.02 9.54 -18.52
N ALA A 135 -7.81 8.73 -19.56
CA ALA A 135 -8.52 8.84 -20.83
C ALA A 135 -10.05 8.65 -20.69
N ALA A 136 -10.48 7.84 -19.70
CA ALA A 136 -11.88 7.66 -19.35
C ALA A 136 -12.44 8.78 -18.44
N GLY A 137 -11.65 9.81 -18.14
CA GLY A 137 -12.00 10.95 -17.30
C GLY A 137 -11.74 10.76 -15.81
N GLY A 138 -11.04 9.69 -15.42
CA GLY A 138 -10.60 9.49 -14.03
C GLY A 138 -9.30 10.22 -13.71
N GLU A 139 -8.86 10.12 -12.45
CA GLU A 139 -7.64 10.76 -11.97
C GLU A 139 -6.36 9.94 -12.23
N GLY A 140 -6.47 8.67 -12.60
CA GLY A 140 -5.35 7.71 -12.72
C GLY A 140 -4.96 7.06 -11.39
N ALA A 141 -5.66 7.40 -10.29
CA ALA A 141 -5.41 6.93 -8.93
C ALA A 141 -6.66 7.13 -8.05
N PRO A 142 -6.76 6.45 -6.90
CA PRO A 142 -6.01 5.24 -6.54
C PRO A 142 -6.53 4.00 -7.31
N LEU A 143 -5.63 3.06 -7.64
CA LEU A 143 -5.99 1.82 -8.36
C LEU A 143 -6.25 0.62 -7.45
N ILE A 144 -5.69 0.63 -6.23
CA ILE A 144 -5.85 -0.44 -5.23
C ILE A 144 -7.32 -0.74 -4.87
N PRO A 145 -8.25 0.24 -4.80
CA PRO A 145 -9.64 -0.05 -4.48
C PRO A 145 -10.31 -1.06 -5.43
N PHE A 146 -9.80 -1.24 -6.65
CA PHE A 146 -10.29 -2.31 -7.52
C PHE A 146 -10.02 -3.70 -6.95
N MET A 147 -8.83 -3.97 -6.42
CA MET A 147 -8.54 -5.28 -5.81
C MET A 147 -9.44 -5.53 -4.61
N ASP A 148 -9.66 -4.50 -3.79
CA ASP A 148 -10.53 -4.59 -2.62
C ASP A 148 -11.99 -4.90 -3.02
N GLU A 149 -12.53 -4.20 -4.02
CA GLU A 149 -13.84 -4.47 -4.60
C GLU A 149 -13.93 -5.88 -5.23
N TYR A 150 -12.89 -6.28 -5.96
CA TYR A 150 -12.86 -7.59 -6.64
C TYR A 150 -12.91 -8.75 -5.65
N LEU A 151 -12.13 -8.66 -4.56
CA LEU A 151 -12.01 -9.71 -3.55
C LEU A 151 -13.18 -9.73 -2.57
N PHE A 152 -13.68 -8.56 -2.16
CA PHE A 152 -14.60 -8.46 -1.02
C PHE A 152 -15.94 -7.79 -1.35
N GLY A 153 -16.08 -7.12 -2.50
CA GLY A 153 -17.26 -6.35 -2.87
C GLY A 153 -18.55 -7.16 -3.01
N ALA A 154 -18.45 -8.47 -3.29
CA ALA A 154 -19.61 -9.37 -3.34
C ALA A 154 -20.05 -9.89 -1.96
N GLY A 155 -19.24 -9.69 -0.91
CA GLY A 155 -19.48 -10.20 0.44
C GLY A 155 -20.29 -9.24 1.32
N SER A 156 -20.29 -9.52 2.63
CA SER A 156 -20.80 -8.57 3.62
C SER A 156 -19.93 -7.31 3.67
N PRO A 157 -20.45 -6.16 4.14
CA PRO A 157 -19.64 -4.97 4.38
C PRO A 157 -18.39 -5.27 5.20
N THR A 158 -17.22 -4.96 4.64
CA THR A 158 -15.91 -5.21 5.24
C THR A 158 -15.09 -3.93 5.20
N ALA A 159 -14.40 -3.66 6.30
CA ALA A 159 -13.42 -2.59 6.39
C ALA A 159 -12.02 -3.11 6.10
N LEU A 160 -11.23 -2.34 5.34
CA LEU A 160 -9.88 -2.66 4.92
C LEU A 160 -8.97 -1.53 5.38
N GLN A 161 -8.23 -1.76 6.45
CA GLN A 161 -7.31 -0.79 7.03
C GLN A 161 -5.89 -1.06 6.55
N ASN A 162 -5.29 -0.13 5.82
CA ASN A 162 -3.85 -0.12 5.62
C ASN A 162 -3.16 0.72 6.70
N ILE A 163 -2.12 0.18 7.33
CA ILE A 163 -1.30 0.90 8.31
C ILE A 163 0.13 1.03 7.76
N GLY A 164 0.32 2.06 6.93
CA GLY A 164 1.64 2.51 6.47
C GLY A 164 2.16 3.64 7.37
N GLY A 165 2.89 4.62 6.81
CA GLY A 165 3.22 5.85 7.56
C GLY A 165 1.96 6.61 7.98
N VAL A 166 0.99 6.70 7.06
CA VAL A 166 -0.39 7.16 7.31
C VAL A 166 -1.32 5.95 7.32
N GLY A 167 -2.28 5.93 8.23
CA GLY A 167 -3.37 4.95 8.24
C GLY A 167 -4.47 5.37 7.28
N ASN A 168 -4.96 4.46 6.44
CA ASN A 168 -6.14 4.68 5.62
C ASN A 168 -7.09 3.48 5.68
N ILE A 169 -8.38 3.78 5.68
CA ILE A 169 -9.45 2.78 5.73
C ILE A 169 -10.28 2.87 4.46
N ALA A 170 -10.62 1.73 3.90
CA ALA A 170 -11.61 1.59 2.84
C ALA A 170 -12.76 0.68 3.31
N PHE A 171 -13.96 0.92 2.80
CA PHE A 171 -15.12 0.08 3.02
C PHE A 171 -15.63 -0.43 1.68
N VAL A 172 -15.89 -1.73 1.62
CA VAL A 172 -16.37 -2.45 0.44
C VAL A 172 -17.43 -3.47 0.86
N GLY A 173 -18.24 -3.95 -0.09
CA GLY A 173 -19.19 -5.03 0.14
C GLY A 173 -20.54 -4.81 -0.52
N LYS A 174 -21.42 -5.80 -0.42
CA LYS A 174 -22.73 -5.77 -1.07
C LYS A 174 -23.55 -4.58 -0.56
N GLY A 175 -23.98 -3.72 -1.47
CA GLY A 175 -24.73 -2.50 -1.16
C GLY A 175 -23.89 -1.35 -0.60
N VAL A 176 -22.57 -1.50 -0.54
CA VAL A 176 -21.63 -0.44 -0.14
C VAL A 176 -20.97 0.09 -1.40
N ARG A 177 -21.20 1.36 -1.73
CA ARG A 177 -20.37 2.05 -2.73
C ARG A 177 -18.97 2.19 -2.13
N THR A 178 -17.96 1.57 -2.76
CA THR A 178 -16.59 1.61 -2.27
C THR A 178 -16.08 3.04 -2.07
N PHE A 179 -15.57 3.30 -0.87
CA PHE A 179 -15.01 4.59 -0.46
C PHE A 179 -13.94 4.38 0.61
N GLY A 180 -13.08 5.38 0.78
CA GLY A 180 -12.04 5.35 1.81
C GLY A 180 -11.51 6.74 2.14
N PHE A 181 -10.72 6.81 3.20
CA PHE A 181 -10.14 8.05 3.72
C PHE A 181 -9.00 7.76 4.71
N ASP A 182 -8.21 8.79 5.02
CA ASP A 182 -7.14 8.68 6.01
C ASP A 182 -7.71 8.69 7.44
N THR A 183 -7.29 7.73 8.26
CA THR A 183 -7.71 7.58 9.65
C THR A 183 -6.86 8.40 10.62
N GLY A 184 -5.63 8.72 10.24
CA GLY A 184 -4.66 9.38 11.11
C GLY A 184 -3.23 8.89 10.86
N PRO A 185 -2.30 9.14 11.79
CA PRO A 185 -0.97 8.57 11.69
C PRO A 185 -1.08 7.04 11.74
N GLY A 186 -0.32 6.36 10.88
CA GLY A 186 -0.11 4.93 10.97
C GLY A 186 1.10 4.65 11.85
N ASN A 187 2.21 4.26 11.23
CA ASN A 187 3.49 4.03 11.90
C ASN A 187 4.36 5.29 12.02
N SER A 188 4.06 6.38 11.30
CA SER A 188 5.00 7.51 11.14
C SER A 188 5.51 8.11 12.45
N LEU A 189 4.64 8.31 13.45
CA LEU A 189 5.02 8.85 14.75
C LEU A 189 5.90 7.88 15.54
N MET A 190 5.55 6.58 15.52
CA MET A 190 6.33 5.54 16.19
C MET A 190 7.72 5.41 15.55
N ASP A 191 7.78 5.38 14.21
CA ASP A 191 9.02 5.29 13.45
C ASP A 191 9.90 6.52 13.70
N THR A 192 9.31 7.72 13.68
CA THR A 192 10.01 8.97 13.99
C THR A 192 10.56 8.99 15.42
N ALA A 193 9.77 8.51 16.40
CA ALA A 193 10.21 8.44 17.79
C ALA A 193 11.38 7.45 17.96
N VAL A 194 11.29 6.26 17.34
CA VAL A 194 12.36 5.24 17.37
C VAL A 194 13.63 5.76 16.71
N ALA A 195 13.52 6.39 15.54
CA ALA A 195 14.65 6.99 14.85
C ALA A 195 15.32 8.07 15.71
N ALA A 196 14.54 8.97 16.30
CA ALA A 196 15.07 10.02 17.17
C ALA A 196 15.77 9.46 18.42
N ILE A 197 15.15 8.50 19.12
CA ILE A 197 15.68 7.93 20.36
C ILE A 197 16.92 7.05 20.12
N SER A 198 16.96 6.35 18.98
CA SER A 198 18.07 5.47 18.61
C SER A 198 19.24 6.18 17.93
N GLY A 199 19.12 7.49 17.65
CA GLY A 199 20.10 8.23 16.86
C GLY A 199 20.18 7.72 15.41
N GLY A 200 19.06 7.30 14.83
CA GLY A 200 18.94 6.80 13.47
C GLY A 200 19.36 5.34 13.25
N ARG A 201 19.77 4.62 14.31
CA ARG A 201 20.18 3.21 14.20
C ARG A 201 19.02 2.25 13.94
N LEU A 202 17.83 2.60 14.42
CA LEU A 202 16.60 1.86 14.22
C LEU A 202 15.60 2.74 13.48
N ALA A 203 14.92 2.17 12.49
CA ALA A 203 13.92 2.88 11.70
C ALA A 203 12.49 2.75 12.27
N TYR A 204 12.21 1.70 13.04
CA TYR A 204 10.88 1.40 13.58
C TYR A 204 10.97 0.46 14.79
N ASP A 205 9.88 0.36 15.57
CA ASP A 205 9.78 -0.55 16.71
C ASP A 205 9.49 -1.98 16.22
N LYS A 206 10.56 -2.77 16.04
CA LYS A 206 10.47 -4.11 15.47
C LYS A 206 9.66 -5.05 16.36
N GLY A 207 8.49 -5.44 15.86
CA GLY A 207 7.55 -6.31 16.57
C GLY A 207 6.83 -5.63 17.72
N GLY A 208 6.81 -4.29 17.78
CA GLY A 208 6.16 -3.56 18.87
C GLY A 208 6.81 -3.79 20.24
N ARG A 209 8.10 -4.14 20.29
CA ARG A 209 8.78 -4.57 21.52
C ARG A 209 8.90 -3.42 22.53
N TRP A 210 9.15 -2.21 22.06
CA TRP A 210 9.23 -1.05 22.95
C TRP A 210 7.84 -0.69 23.46
N ALA A 211 6.84 -0.68 22.58
CA ALA A 211 5.45 -0.44 22.97
C ALA A 211 4.93 -1.49 23.97
N ALA A 212 5.25 -2.77 23.79
CA ALA A 212 4.84 -3.85 24.69
C ALA A 212 5.41 -3.73 26.10
N ALA A 213 6.56 -3.07 26.26
CA ALA A 213 7.24 -2.91 27.53
C ALA A 213 6.78 -1.67 28.31
N GLY A 214 5.90 -0.85 27.75
CA GLY A 214 5.45 0.41 28.34
C GLY A 214 4.00 0.39 28.78
N ALA A 215 3.63 1.39 29.58
CA ALA A 215 2.25 1.69 29.93
C ALA A 215 1.76 2.91 29.12
N PRO A 216 0.66 2.80 28.36
CA PRO A 216 0.14 3.92 27.58
C PRO A 216 -0.52 4.99 28.48
N ASP A 217 -0.28 6.26 28.16
CA ASP A 217 -1.00 7.40 28.74
C ASP A 217 -2.35 7.57 28.03
N VAL A 218 -3.39 6.89 28.56
CA VAL A 218 -4.73 6.88 27.99
C VAL A 218 -5.39 8.27 27.95
N PRO A 219 -5.35 9.10 29.02
CA PRO A 219 -5.85 10.47 28.95
C PRO A 219 -5.19 11.30 27.84
N LYS A 220 -3.87 11.13 27.64
CA LYS A 220 -3.16 11.80 26.55
C LYS A 220 -3.66 11.36 25.18
N VAL A 221 -3.91 10.06 24.98
CA VAL A 221 -4.48 9.56 23.72
C VAL A 221 -5.80 10.25 23.39
N TYR A 222 -6.73 10.35 24.36
CA TYR A 222 -8.02 11.00 24.14
C TYR A 222 -7.85 12.48 23.80
N SER A 223 -6.98 13.20 24.51
CA SER A 223 -6.67 14.60 24.21
C SER A 223 -6.10 14.79 22.78
N LEU A 224 -5.25 13.87 22.30
CA LEU A 224 -4.74 13.95 20.93
C LEU A 224 -5.84 13.72 19.86
N LEU A 225 -6.86 12.92 20.17
CA LEU A 225 -7.99 12.65 19.28
C LEU A 225 -8.97 13.82 19.17
N GLU A 226 -8.88 14.83 20.03
CA GLU A 226 -9.68 16.06 19.93
C GLU A 226 -9.22 16.97 18.78
N ALA A 227 -8.07 16.69 18.15
CA ALA A 227 -7.59 17.47 17.02
C ALA A 227 -8.62 17.51 15.86
N PRO A 228 -8.84 18.67 15.21
CA PRO A 228 -9.88 18.83 14.19
C PRO A 228 -9.87 17.81 13.04
N PHE A 229 -8.70 17.24 12.73
CA PHE A 229 -8.58 16.21 11.70
C PHE A 229 -9.48 14.98 11.97
N PHE A 230 -9.62 14.56 13.23
CA PHE A 230 -10.31 13.33 13.58
C PHE A 230 -11.84 13.47 13.48
N SER A 231 -12.39 14.65 13.74
CA SER A 231 -13.83 14.94 13.65
C SER A 231 -14.32 15.20 12.21
N ARG A 232 -13.42 15.53 11.27
CA ARG A 232 -13.76 15.76 9.85
C ARG A 232 -14.44 14.54 9.20
N ARG A 233 -15.45 14.82 8.36
CA ARG A 233 -16.12 13.81 7.51
C ARG A 233 -15.25 13.50 6.26
N PRO A 234 -15.31 12.27 5.72
CA PRO A 234 -14.76 11.97 4.39
C PRO A 234 -15.44 12.79 3.28
N PRO A 235 -14.76 13.06 2.15
CA PRO A 235 -13.37 12.69 1.86
C PRO A 235 -12.39 13.50 2.71
N LYS A 236 -11.38 12.82 3.28
CA LYS A 236 -10.29 13.48 4.00
C LYS A 236 -8.98 12.73 3.79
N SER A 237 -7.93 13.51 3.60
CA SER A 237 -6.55 13.03 3.53
C SER A 237 -5.71 13.81 4.53
N LEU A 238 -4.70 13.14 5.06
CA LEU A 238 -3.83 13.67 6.08
C LEU A 238 -2.59 14.28 5.45
N ASP A 239 -2.22 15.48 5.91
CA ASP A 239 -0.90 16.02 5.59
C ASP A 239 0.16 15.21 6.32
N ARG A 240 1.07 14.60 5.56
CA ARG A 240 2.16 13.77 6.10
C ARG A 240 3.07 14.56 7.05
N ASN A 241 3.13 15.88 6.92
CA ASN A 241 3.94 16.75 7.79
C ASN A 241 3.29 17.04 9.14
N GLN A 242 1.98 16.81 9.27
CA GLN A 242 1.22 17.09 10.49
C GLN A 242 1.69 16.23 11.68
N PHE A 243 2.14 15.00 11.41
CA PHE A 243 2.58 14.02 12.40
C PHE A 243 4.08 13.74 12.28
N SER A 244 4.87 14.77 12.55
CA SER A 244 6.33 14.81 12.38
C SER A 244 7.07 14.84 13.72
N LEU A 245 8.41 14.99 13.69
CA LEU A 245 9.21 15.21 14.89
C LEU A 245 8.77 16.46 15.66
N ALA A 246 8.27 17.48 14.98
CA ALA A 246 7.72 18.68 15.62
C ALA A 246 6.49 18.36 16.46
N PHE A 247 5.61 17.46 15.97
CA PHE A 247 4.47 16.96 16.72
C PHE A 247 4.93 16.27 18.02
N LEU A 248 5.92 15.37 17.92
CA LEU A 248 6.46 14.65 19.09
C LEU A 248 7.03 15.62 20.14
N LYS A 249 7.85 16.60 19.72
CA LYS A 249 8.44 17.60 20.62
C LYS A 249 7.37 18.45 21.31
N LYS A 250 6.31 18.84 20.60
CA LYS A 250 5.20 19.64 21.14
C LYS A 250 4.36 18.84 22.13
N HIS A 251 3.96 17.63 21.77
CA HIS A 251 2.97 16.88 22.55
C HIS A 251 3.57 15.98 23.64
N PHE A 252 4.86 15.62 23.52
CA PHE A 252 5.59 14.76 24.46
C PHE A 252 6.93 15.38 24.89
N PRO A 253 6.92 16.59 25.48
CA PRO A 253 8.14 17.30 25.84
C PRO A 253 8.99 16.46 26.83
N GLY A 254 10.29 16.35 26.55
CA GLY A 254 11.23 15.61 27.39
C GLY A 254 11.12 14.08 27.32
N GLN A 255 10.21 13.50 26.51
CA GLN A 255 9.99 12.05 26.48
C GLN A 255 10.78 11.32 25.38
N LEU A 256 11.45 12.04 24.47
CA LEU A 256 12.29 11.47 23.40
C LEU A 256 13.65 11.00 23.94
N ASN A 257 13.65 10.04 24.86
CA ASN A 257 14.85 9.44 25.43
C ASN A 257 14.63 7.96 25.76
N ARG A 258 15.73 7.20 25.94
CA ARG A 258 15.67 5.74 26.17
C ARG A 258 14.88 5.33 27.42
N LYS A 259 14.91 6.12 28.49
CA LYS A 259 14.22 5.80 29.75
C LYS A 259 12.69 5.86 29.60
N ARG A 260 12.20 6.80 28.77
CA ARG A 260 10.76 7.03 28.53
C ARG A 260 10.24 6.37 27.26
N ALA A 261 11.12 5.75 26.49
CA ALA A 261 10.78 5.16 25.20
C ALA A 261 9.64 4.13 25.27
N PRO A 262 9.58 3.21 26.26
CA PRO A 262 8.50 2.23 26.32
C PRO A 262 7.12 2.88 26.44
N ASP A 263 6.90 3.76 27.43
CA ASP A 263 5.60 4.42 27.67
C ASP A 263 5.21 5.34 26.51
N LEU A 264 6.17 6.06 25.92
CA LEU A 264 5.93 6.90 24.74
C LEU A 264 5.44 6.04 23.57
N LEU A 265 6.12 4.93 23.28
CA LEU A 265 5.76 4.04 22.17
C LEU A 265 4.44 3.32 22.43
N ALA A 266 4.16 2.91 23.67
CA ALA A 266 2.85 2.37 24.06
C ALA A 266 1.73 3.39 23.81
N THR A 267 1.96 4.66 24.20
CA THR A 267 1.00 5.75 24.01
C THR A 267 0.76 6.06 22.52
N LEU A 268 1.82 6.15 21.72
CA LEU A 268 1.70 6.39 20.27
C LEU A 268 1.04 5.20 19.55
N ASN A 269 1.34 3.98 19.96
CA ASN A 269 0.71 2.76 19.44
C ASN A 269 -0.80 2.77 19.72
N LEU A 270 -1.19 3.02 20.97
CA LEU A 270 -2.60 3.13 21.35
C LEU A 270 -3.29 4.30 20.63
N PHE A 271 -2.61 5.45 20.45
CA PHE A 271 -3.13 6.58 19.68
C PHE A 271 -3.45 6.21 18.23
N THR A 272 -2.55 5.51 17.54
CA THR A 272 -2.81 4.99 16.19
C THR A 272 -4.03 4.07 16.18
N ALA A 273 -4.09 3.08 17.10
CA ALA A 273 -5.23 2.16 17.19
C ALA A 273 -6.55 2.89 17.47
N ALA A 274 -6.55 3.84 18.40
CA ALA A 274 -7.73 4.62 18.78
C ALA A 274 -8.21 5.53 17.65
N SER A 275 -7.31 6.11 16.86
CA SER A 275 -7.67 6.90 15.67
C SER A 275 -8.40 6.07 14.61
N ILE A 276 -7.93 4.84 14.37
CA ILE A 276 -8.55 3.88 13.45
C ILE A 276 -9.90 3.41 13.99
N ALA A 277 -9.97 3.06 15.27
CA ALA A 277 -11.23 2.64 15.89
C ALA A 277 -12.29 3.75 15.86
N LEU A 278 -11.89 5.01 16.09
CA LEU A 278 -12.77 6.17 15.97
C LEU A 278 -13.26 6.36 14.53
N ALA A 279 -12.36 6.26 13.55
CA ALA A 279 -12.70 6.33 12.14
C ALA A 279 -13.69 5.23 11.72
N PHE A 280 -13.46 3.99 12.17
CA PHE A 280 -14.37 2.87 11.94
C PHE A 280 -15.74 3.15 12.57
N LYS A 281 -15.80 3.42 13.87
CA LYS A 281 -17.07 3.61 14.60
C LYS A 281 -17.91 4.76 14.03
N SER A 282 -17.27 5.80 13.52
CA SER A 282 -17.96 6.98 12.99
C SER A 282 -18.43 6.85 11.54
N ARG A 283 -17.84 5.95 10.73
CA ARG A 283 -18.08 5.92 9.27
C ARG A 283 -18.41 4.55 8.69
N ALA A 284 -18.21 3.46 9.44
CA ALA A 284 -18.46 2.13 8.92
C ALA A 284 -19.93 1.97 8.50
N PRO A 285 -20.20 1.45 7.29
CA PRO A 285 -21.54 1.06 6.90
C PRO A 285 -22.18 0.10 7.91
N ARG A 286 -23.51 0.18 8.05
CA ARG A 286 -24.27 -0.70 8.94
C ARG A 286 -24.00 -2.17 8.56
N GLY A 287 -23.76 -3.00 9.57
CA GLY A 287 -23.48 -4.42 9.36
C GLY A 287 -22.01 -4.75 9.08
N THR A 288 -21.12 -3.75 9.01
CA THR A 288 -19.68 -4.02 9.01
C THR A 288 -19.28 -4.70 10.32
N ARG A 289 -18.77 -5.93 10.23
CA ARG A 289 -18.37 -6.76 11.37
C ARG A 289 -16.91 -7.22 11.29
N GLU A 290 -16.20 -6.75 10.28
CA GLU A 290 -14.83 -7.15 10.03
C GLU A 290 -13.96 -5.96 9.66
N LEU A 291 -12.75 -5.93 10.25
CA LEU A 291 -11.65 -5.05 9.91
C LEU A 291 -10.44 -5.90 9.50
N LEU A 292 -10.09 -5.87 8.23
CA LEU A 292 -8.93 -6.53 7.66
C LEU A 292 -7.76 -5.54 7.57
N VAL A 293 -6.65 -5.87 8.23
CA VAL A 293 -5.50 -4.97 8.38
C VAL A 293 -4.35 -5.38 7.47
N SER A 294 -3.80 -4.43 6.72
CA SER A 294 -2.61 -4.56 5.88
C SER A 294 -1.55 -3.50 6.22
N GLY A 295 -0.42 -3.52 5.52
CA GLY A 295 0.69 -2.59 5.75
C GLY A 295 1.59 -3.01 6.92
N GLY A 296 2.60 -2.19 7.22
CA GLY A 296 3.59 -2.48 8.25
C GLY A 296 2.99 -2.60 9.65
N GLY A 297 1.93 -1.84 9.96
CA GLY A 297 1.27 -1.92 11.26
C GLY A 297 0.58 -3.26 11.51
N ALA A 298 0.21 -4.01 10.47
CA ALA A 298 -0.32 -5.37 10.62
C ALA A 298 0.73 -6.37 11.15
N LEU A 299 2.02 -6.01 11.12
CA LEU A 299 3.13 -6.78 11.69
C LEU A 299 3.47 -6.37 13.13
N ASN A 300 2.76 -5.38 13.69
CA ASN A 300 2.91 -4.95 15.07
C ASN A 300 1.82 -5.61 15.93
N PRO A 301 2.15 -6.67 16.71
CA PRO A 301 1.15 -7.40 17.50
C PRO A 301 0.46 -6.51 18.53
N VAL A 302 1.19 -5.62 19.20
CA VAL A 302 0.63 -4.67 20.16
C VAL A 302 -0.42 -3.77 19.52
N LEU A 303 -0.16 -3.31 18.29
CA LEU A 303 -1.13 -2.48 17.56
C LEU A 303 -2.38 -3.27 17.17
N MET A 304 -2.21 -4.51 16.73
CA MET A 304 -3.32 -5.40 16.39
C MET A 304 -4.19 -5.72 17.61
N ASP A 305 -3.57 -5.97 18.77
CA ASP A 305 -4.26 -6.25 20.04
C ASP A 305 -5.04 -5.01 20.53
N ASN A 306 -4.41 -3.83 20.50
CA ASN A 306 -5.07 -2.57 20.83
C ASN A 306 -6.28 -2.31 19.92
N LEU A 307 -6.14 -2.53 18.60
CA LEU A 307 -7.24 -2.41 17.66
C LEU A 307 -8.38 -3.39 17.95
N ALA A 308 -8.04 -4.66 18.19
CA ALA A 308 -9.01 -5.70 18.53
C ALA A 308 -9.78 -5.34 19.80
N ALA A 309 -9.08 -4.94 20.86
CA ALA A 309 -9.70 -4.54 22.13
C ALA A 309 -10.64 -3.34 21.98
N LEU A 310 -10.24 -2.31 21.22
CA LEU A 310 -11.05 -1.10 21.01
C LEU A 310 -12.31 -1.33 20.17
N LEU A 311 -12.31 -2.36 19.32
CA LEU A 311 -13.39 -2.69 18.40
C LEU A 311 -14.25 -3.88 18.84
N LEU A 312 -13.79 -4.67 19.81
CA LEU A 312 -14.53 -5.78 20.40
C LEU A 312 -15.92 -5.38 20.93
N PRO A 313 -16.12 -4.24 21.64
CA PRO A 313 -17.45 -3.83 22.10
C PRO A 313 -18.45 -3.55 20.97
N ALA A 314 -17.96 -3.26 19.76
CA ALA A 314 -18.79 -3.06 18.58
C ALA A 314 -19.09 -4.38 17.83
N GLY A 315 -18.63 -5.53 18.34
CA GLY A 315 -18.77 -6.84 17.71
C GLY A 315 -17.98 -6.95 16.40
N VAL A 316 -16.86 -6.23 16.29
CA VAL A 316 -16.04 -6.20 15.07
C VAL A 316 -14.82 -7.08 15.25
N ARG A 317 -14.67 -8.05 14.35
CA ARG A 317 -13.50 -8.92 14.30
C ARG A 317 -12.36 -8.20 13.57
N VAL A 318 -11.22 -8.05 14.23
CA VAL A 318 -9.99 -7.50 13.65
C VAL A 318 -9.07 -8.64 13.24
N ARG A 319 -8.57 -8.63 12.01
CA ARG A 319 -7.67 -9.67 11.48
C ARG A 319 -6.64 -9.08 10.54
N SER A 320 -5.50 -9.75 10.41
CA SER A 320 -4.56 -9.44 9.33
C SER A 320 -5.07 -10.00 8.00
N VAL A 321 -4.84 -9.29 6.90
CA VAL A 321 -5.09 -9.84 5.54
C VAL A 321 -4.28 -11.12 5.26
N ALA A 322 -3.24 -11.40 6.06
CA ALA A 322 -2.47 -12.64 6.04
C ALA A 322 -3.33 -13.89 6.24
N GLU A 323 -4.35 -13.81 7.10
CA GLU A 323 -5.28 -14.91 7.35
C GLU A 323 -6.11 -15.27 6.11
N LEU A 324 -6.25 -14.34 5.16
CA LEU A 324 -6.95 -14.54 3.89
C LEU A 324 -5.99 -14.86 2.73
N GLY A 325 -4.72 -15.15 3.05
CA GLY A 325 -3.71 -15.50 2.06
C GLY A 325 -3.03 -14.31 1.38
N LEU A 326 -3.27 -13.07 1.82
CA LEU A 326 -2.57 -11.89 1.32
C LEU A 326 -1.44 -11.50 2.27
N HIS A 327 -0.20 -11.42 1.80
CA HIS A 327 0.88 -10.92 2.65
C HIS A 327 0.65 -9.42 2.94
N PRO A 328 0.71 -8.94 4.21
CA PRO A 328 0.31 -7.58 4.57
C PRO A 328 1.07 -6.46 3.84
N LEU A 329 2.34 -6.71 3.51
CA LEU A 329 3.20 -5.79 2.76
C LEU A 329 3.11 -5.95 1.23
N ALA A 330 2.40 -6.97 0.74
CA ALA A 330 2.36 -7.31 -0.69
C ALA A 330 1.08 -6.80 -1.38
N LYS A 331 0.22 -6.04 -0.69
CA LYS A 331 -1.08 -5.61 -1.21
C LYS A 331 -0.94 -4.88 -2.56
N GLU A 332 0.00 -3.95 -2.66
CA GLU A 332 0.21 -3.18 -3.89
C GLU A 332 0.75 -4.02 -5.06
N PRO A 333 1.88 -4.75 -4.95
CA PRO A 333 2.33 -5.61 -6.06
C PRO A 333 1.32 -6.71 -6.39
N ALA A 334 0.60 -7.28 -5.41
CA ALA A 334 -0.46 -8.25 -5.67
C ALA A 334 -1.62 -7.65 -6.48
N CYS A 335 -1.98 -6.39 -6.21
CA CYS A 335 -2.96 -5.66 -7.02
C CYS A 335 -2.49 -5.57 -8.47
N PHE A 336 -1.25 -5.17 -8.73
CA PHE A 336 -0.75 -5.07 -10.11
C PHE A 336 -0.64 -6.43 -10.81
N ALA A 337 -0.37 -7.51 -10.08
CA ALA A 337 -0.47 -8.87 -10.62
C ALA A 337 -1.90 -9.18 -11.08
N LEU A 338 -2.90 -8.91 -10.22
CA LEU A 338 -4.32 -9.12 -10.52
C LEU A 338 -4.79 -8.26 -11.70
N LEU A 339 -4.41 -6.98 -11.73
CA LEU A 339 -4.74 -6.07 -12.83
C LEU A 339 -4.19 -6.60 -14.16
N ALA A 340 -2.95 -7.06 -14.18
CA ALA A 340 -2.32 -7.61 -15.37
C ALA A 340 -3.01 -8.89 -15.86
N TRP A 341 -3.39 -9.78 -14.94
CA TRP A 341 -4.11 -11.01 -15.30
C TRP A 341 -5.45 -10.72 -15.95
N LEU A 342 -6.24 -9.82 -15.35
CA LEU A 342 -7.51 -9.42 -15.92
C LEU A 342 -7.35 -8.69 -17.26
N ALA A 343 -6.32 -7.86 -17.40
CA ALA A 343 -6.02 -7.19 -18.67
C ALA A 343 -5.64 -8.17 -19.77
N LEU A 344 -4.84 -9.20 -19.45
CA LEU A 344 -4.50 -10.27 -20.39
C LEU A 344 -5.76 -11.02 -20.87
N GLU A 345 -6.75 -11.19 -20.01
CA GLU A 345 -8.04 -11.81 -20.34
C GLU A 345 -9.05 -10.83 -20.99
N GLY A 346 -8.68 -9.57 -21.22
CA GLY A 346 -9.60 -8.55 -21.74
C GLY A 346 -10.74 -8.18 -20.78
N ARG A 347 -10.61 -8.50 -19.50
CA ARG A 347 -11.62 -8.24 -18.46
C ARG A 347 -11.36 -6.90 -17.79
N ALA A 348 -12.44 -6.19 -17.47
CA ALA A 348 -12.35 -4.94 -16.72
C ALA A 348 -11.63 -5.16 -15.38
N ASN A 349 -10.67 -4.26 -15.12
CA ASN A 349 -9.78 -4.34 -13.96
C ASN A 349 -9.72 -2.98 -13.24
N HIS A 350 -10.85 -2.28 -13.20
CA HIS A 350 -10.92 -0.88 -12.83
C HIS A 350 -12.11 -0.62 -11.91
N CYS A 351 -11.93 0.28 -10.94
CA CYS A 351 -12.96 0.74 -10.03
C CYS A 351 -13.25 2.24 -10.29
N PRO A 352 -14.19 2.58 -11.19
CA PRO A 352 -14.47 3.96 -11.56
C PRO A 352 -14.96 4.82 -10.41
N SER A 353 -15.65 4.22 -9.44
CA SER A 353 -16.14 4.91 -8.24
C SER A 353 -15.00 5.46 -7.37
N ALA A 354 -13.79 4.91 -7.49
CA ALA A 354 -12.60 5.36 -6.79
C ALA A 354 -11.83 6.45 -7.53
N THR A 355 -11.85 6.46 -8.86
CA THR A 355 -11.02 7.37 -9.67
C THR A 355 -11.80 8.51 -10.34
N GLY A 356 -13.13 8.42 -10.40
CA GLY A 356 -13.99 9.41 -11.08
C GLY A 356 -14.21 9.16 -12.58
N ALA A 357 -13.69 8.06 -13.14
CA ALA A 357 -13.89 7.74 -14.54
C ALA A 357 -15.36 7.45 -14.91
N ARG A 358 -15.72 7.67 -16.18
CA ARG A 358 -17.10 7.48 -16.69
C ARG A 358 -17.58 6.03 -16.73
N GLY A 359 -16.70 5.05 -16.53
CA GLY A 359 -17.06 3.64 -16.51
C GLY A 359 -15.84 2.74 -16.46
N ALA A 360 -16.06 1.44 -16.25
CA ALA A 360 -14.97 0.49 -16.10
C ALA A 360 -14.15 0.37 -17.39
N ARG A 361 -12.84 0.17 -17.24
CA ARG A 361 -11.88 -0.03 -18.33
C ARG A 361 -11.05 -1.27 -18.11
N VAL A 362 -10.44 -1.73 -19.19
CA VAL A 362 -9.22 -2.55 -19.12
C VAL A 362 -8.04 -1.58 -19.05
N LEU A 363 -7.37 -1.58 -17.91
CA LEU A 363 -6.20 -0.77 -17.62
C LEU A 363 -4.92 -1.51 -18.03
N GLY A 364 -3.95 -0.75 -18.50
CA GLY A 364 -2.61 -1.20 -18.84
C GLY A 364 -2.38 -1.42 -20.33
N LYS A 365 -1.10 -1.53 -20.70
CA LYS A 365 -0.59 -1.82 -22.03
C LYS A 365 0.12 -3.17 -21.99
N LEU A 366 -0.23 -4.05 -22.93
CA LEU A 366 0.33 -5.40 -23.02
C LEU A 366 1.54 -5.43 -23.94
N ILE A 367 2.68 -5.87 -23.41
CA ILE A 367 3.90 -6.14 -24.14
C ILE A 367 3.96 -7.63 -24.43
N PHE A 368 3.93 -7.98 -25.72
CA PHE A 368 4.13 -9.34 -26.18
C PHE A 368 5.63 -9.63 -26.36
N VAL A 369 5.99 -10.87 -26.09
CA VAL A 369 7.31 -11.43 -26.31
C VAL A 369 7.11 -12.83 -26.90
N LYS A 370 7.93 -13.20 -27.88
CA LYS A 370 7.92 -14.56 -28.43
C LYS A 370 8.37 -15.52 -27.32
N PRO A 371 7.57 -16.52 -26.92
CA PRO A 371 8.01 -17.51 -25.94
C PRO A 371 9.31 -18.16 -26.40
N ARG A 372 10.31 -18.22 -25.52
CA ARG A 372 11.59 -18.90 -25.78
C ARG A 372 11.51 -20.38 -25.43
#